data_AF-A0A2A3F669-F1
#
_entry.id   AF-A0A2A3F669-F1
#
_cell.length_a   1.000
_cell.length_b   1.000
_cell.length_c   1.000
_cell.angle_alpha   90.00
_cell.angle_beta   90.00
_cell.angle_gamma   90.00
#
_symmetry.space_group_name_H-M   'P 1'
#
loop_
_entity.id
_entity.type
_entity.pdbx_description
1 polymer ?
#
loop_
_entity_poly.entity_id
_entity_poly.type
_entity_poly.pdbx_seq_one_letter_code
_entity_poly.pdbx_strand_id
1 'polypeptide(L)'
;MWSVDQRPATNEEIHPQDPDNREEWCTRAELRDWGYSNAGIDQLFGPETAGPGGVTGWARAHIDHVEDTVVAPAIRLVREGFEDPEAPTDVLSRAGM
;
A
#
# COMPACT_ATOMS: atom_id res chain seq x y z
N MET A 1 -39.15 -27.37 -26.37
CA MET A 1 -39.38 -26.12 -25.61
C MET A 1 -38.34 -26.08 -24.50
N TRP A 2 -37.21 -25.41 -24.75
CA TRP A 2 -36.13 -25.24 -23.78
C TRP A 2 -36.17 -23.78 -23.33
N SER A 3 -36.49 -23.54 -22.06
CA SER A 3 -36.35 -22.21 -21.47
C SER A 3 -34.89 -22.02 -21.10
N VAL A 4 -34.21 -21.12 -21.82
CA VAL A 4 -32.94 -20.55 -21.39
C VAL A 4 -33.28 -19.56 -20.28
N ASP A 5 -32.98 -19.91 -19.04
CA ASP A 5 -33.00 -18.99 -17.91
C ASP A 5 -31.83 -18.00 -18.11
N GLN A 6 -32.08 -16.92 -18.85
CA GLN A 6 -31.17 -15.78 -18.91
C GLN A 6 -31.33 -15.01 -17.58
N ARG A 7 -30.57 -15.43 -16.57
CA ARG A 7 -30.26 -14.54 -15.44
C ARG A 7 -29.60 -13.28 -16.02
N PRO A 8 -30.13 -12.07 -15.78
CA PRO A 8 -29.36 -10.89 -16.11
C PRO A 8 -28.11 -10.92 -15.23
N ALA A 9 -26.94 -10.78 -15.84
CA ALA A 9 -25.74 -10.39 -15.11
C ALA A 9 -26.14 -9.15 -14.30
N THR A 10 -26.18 -9.28 -12.97
CA THR A 10 -26.21 -8.10 -12.12
C THR A 10 -24.92 -7.39 -12.47
N ASN A 11 -25.07 -6.33 -13.26
CA ASN A 11 -24.08 -5.30 -13.43
C ASN A 11 -23.73 -4.87 -12.02
N GLU A 12 -22.68 -5.48 -11.45
CA GLU A 12 -21.98 -4.97 -10.28
C GLU A 12 -21.83 -3.50 -10.60
N GLU A 13 -22.57 -2.67 -9.87
CA GLU A 13 -22.44 -1.23 -9.96
C GLU A 13 -20.96 -0.98 -9.78
N ILE A 14 -20.29 -0.64 -10.88
CA ILE A 14 -19.00 0.02 -10.82
C ILE A 14 -19.33 1.29 -10.06
N HIS A 15 -19.15 1.27 -8.74
CA HIS A 15 -19.32 2.44 -7.91
C HIS A 15 -18.43 3.50 -8.54
N PRO A 16 -19.01 4.59 -9.09
CA PRO A 16 -18.20 5.67 -9.60
C PRO A 16 -17.32 6.12 -8.44
N GLN A 17 -16.00 6.14 -8.67
CA GLN A 17 -15.03 6.66 -7.72
C GLN A 17 -15.54 8.04 -7.30
N ASP A 18 -15.99 8.18 -6.05
CA ASP A 18 -16.52 9.44 -5.56
C ASP A 18 -15.36 10.45 -5.57
N PRO A 19 -15.44 11.52 -6.39
CA PRO A 19 -14.37 12.50 -6.53
C PRO A 19 -14.12 13.30 -5.24
N ASP A 20 -14.91 13.11 -4.17
CA ASP A 20 -14.70 13.72 -2.86
C ASP A 20 -14.22 12.75 -1.78
N ASN A 21 -13.80 11.53 -2.14
CA ASN A 21 -13.35 10.54 -1.16
C ASN A 21 -11.91 10.79 -0.65
N ARG A 22 -11.72 11.93 0.03
CA ARG A 22 -10.47 12.28 0.73
C ARG A 22 -10.06 11.20 1.75
N GLU A 23 -11.03 10.52 2.36
CA GLU A 23 -10.76 9.45 3.34
C GLU A 23 -10.01 8.26 2.72
N GLU A 24 -10.05 8.13 1.38
CA GLU A 24 -9.28 7.14 0.62
C GLU A 24 -7.91 7.64 0.16
N TRP A 25 -7.41 8.77 0.67
CA TRP A 25 -6.10 9.32 0.29
C TRP A 25 -5.22 9.59 1.50
N CYS A 26 -3.93 9.30 1.34
CA CYS A 26 -2.90 9.50 2.35
C CYS A 26 -1.85 10.50 1.84
N THR A 27 -1.60 11.53 2.64
CA THR A 27 -0.54 12.51 2.42
C THR A 27 0.79 12.00 2.97
N ARG A 28 1.90 12.57 2.50
CA ARG A 28 3.22 12.30 3.07
C ARG A 28 3.31 12.67 4.55
N ALA A 29 2.60 13.70 5.00
CA ALA A 29 2.56 14.08 6.41
C ALA A 29 1.97 12.96 7.27
N GLU A 30 0.86 12.37 6.84
CA GLU A 30 0.22 11.25 7.55
C GLU A 30 1.11 10.01 7.59
N LEU A 31 1.78 9.66 6.47
CA LEU A 31 2.74 8.55 6.46
C LEU A 31 3.92 8.78 7.41
N ARG A 32 4.38 10.03 7.55
CA ARG A 32 5.41 10.38 8.54
C ARG A 32 4.90 10.25 9.96
N ASP A 33 3.65 10.65 10.22
CA ASP A 33 3.02 10.50 11.53
C ASP A 33 2.84 9.02 11.91
N TRP A 34 2.73 8.12 10.92
CA TRP A 34 2.72 6.67 11.11
C TRP A 34 4.12 6.07 11.32
N GLY A 35 5.18 6.87 11.17
CA GLY A 35 6.56 6.48 11.46
C GLY A 35 7.43 6.20 10.24
N TYR A 36 6.93 6.39 9.02
CA TYR A 36 7.77 6.26 7.82
C TYR A 36 8.74 7.45 7.68
N SER A 37 9.99 7.16 7.30
CA SER A 37 10.95 8.19 6.91
C SER A 37 10.69 8.65 5.47
N ASN A 38 11.14 9.86 5.09
CA ASN A 38 10.99 10.33 3.70
C ASN A 38 11.63 9.36 2.69
N ALA A 39 12.81 8.83 2.99
CA ALA A 39 13.48 7.86 2.13
C ALA A 39 12.67 6.55 2.01
N GLY A 40 12.09 6.07 3.12
CA GLY A 40 11.22 4.91 3.10
C GLY A 40 9.95 5.14 2.30
N ILE A 41 9.33 6.32 2.42
CA ILE A 41 8.14 6.72 1.65
C ILE A 41 8.45 6.68 0.14
N ASP A 42 9.53 7.33 -0.27
CA ASP A 42 9.91 7.40 -1.68
C ASP A 42 10.23 6.01 -2.26
N GLN A 43 10.84 5.14 -1.46
CA GLN A 43 11.19 3.78 -1.87
C GLN A 43 9.99 2.83 -1.93
N LEU A 44 9.09 2.90 -0.94
CA LEU A 44 7.96 1.96 -0.81
C LEU A 44 6.78 2.36 -1.68
N PHE A 45 6.43 3.64 -1.68
CA PHE A 45 5.19 4.11 -2.29
C PHE A 45 5.41 4.86 -3.61
N GLY A 46 6.65 5.25 -3.90
CA GLY A 46 7.02 5.99 -5.11
C GLY A 46 6.67 7.48 -5.01
N PRO A 47 6.63 8.22 -6.14
CA PRO A 47 6.32 9.65 -6.14
C PRO A 47 4.86 9.92 -5.75
N GLU A 48 4.61 11.08 -5.14
CA GLU A 48 3.25 11.54 -4.89
C GLU A 48 2.49 11.80 -6.19
N THR A 49 1.17 11.62 -6.12
CA THR A 49 0.24 11.89 -7.22
C THR A 49 -0.80 12.91 -6.80
N ALA A 50 -1.33 13.66 -7.77
CA ALA A 50 -2.44 14.57 -7.52
C ALA A 50 -3.74 13.75 -7.39
N GLY A 51 -4.37 13.85 -6.23
CA GLY A 51 -5.60 13.18 -5.87
C GLY A 51 -6.84 14.08 -5.88
N PRO A 52 -8.00 13.52 -5.52
CA PRO A 52 -9.25 14.25 -5.43
C PRO A 52 -9.18 15.37 -4.38
N GLY A 53 -10.00 16.41 -4.58
CA GLY A 53 -9.99 17.59 -3.70
C GLY A 53 -8.68 18.39 -3.67
N GLY A 54 -7.75 18.14 -4.61
CA GLY A 54 -6.45 18.83 -4.66
C GLY A 54 -5.42 18.31 -3.64
N VAL A 55 -5.67 17.16 -3.03
CA VAL A 55 -4.73 16.50 -2.12
C VAL A 55 -3.61 15.86 -2.92
N THR A 56 -2.36 16.08 -2.53
CA THR A 56 -1.19 15.40 -3.12
C THR A 56 -0.74 14.26 -2.22
N GLY A 57 -0.64 13.04 -2.75
CA GLY A 57 -0.34 11.85 -1.96
C GLY A 57 -0.53 10.54 -2.72
N TRP A 58 -1.04 9.54 -2.02
CA TRP A 58 -1.31 8.19 -2.54
C TRP A 58 -2.72 7.74 -2.15
N ALA A 59 -3.33 6.89 -2.97
CA ALA A 59 -4.55 6.20 -2.59
C ALA A 59 -4.29 5.27 -1.40
N ARG A 60 -5.21 5.23 -0.43
CA ARG A 60 -5.16 4.35 0.75
C ARG A 60 -5.00 2.89 0.35
N ALA A 61 -5.75 2.44 -0.65
CA ALA A 61 -5.66 1.08 -1.17
C ALA A 61 -4.26 0.72 -1.71
N HIS A 62 -3.52 1.69 -2.27
CA HIS A 62 -2.13 1.49 -2.68
C HIS A 62 -1.21 1.34 -1.47
N ILE A 63 -1.39 2.18 -0.45
CA ILE A 63 -0.64 2.07 0.81
C ILE A 63 -0.89 0.70 1.45
N ASP A 64 -2.15 0.31 1.60
CA ASP A 64 -2.54 -0.96 2.22
C ASP A 64 -1.95 -2.15 1.44
N HIS A 65 -2.00 -2.10 0.10
CA HIS A 65 -1.38 -3.14 -0.73
C HIS A 65 0.13 -3.26 -0.52
N VAL A 66 0.86 -2.14 -0.47
CA VAL A 66 2.31 -2.15 -0.22
C VAL A 66 2.61 -2.62 1.21
N GLU A 67 1.82 -2.22 2.20
CA GLU A 67 1.98 -2.68 3.57
C GLU A 67 1.80 -4.20 3.68
N ASP A 68 0.74 -4.75 3.08
CA ASP A 68 0.42 -6.17 3.13
C ASP A 68 1.39 -7.04 2.33
N THR A 69 1.88 -6.56 1.19
CA THR A 69 2.68 -7.38 0.26
C THR A 69 4.18 -7.18 0.39
N VAL A 70 4.63 -6.04 0.93
CA VAL A 70 6.05 -5.70 1.04
C VAL A 70 6.46 -5.50 2.49
N VAL A 71 5.81 -4.57 3.21
CA VAL A 71 6.29 -4.15 4.53
C VAL A 71 6.08 -5.23 5.58
N ALA A 72 4.86 -5.76 5.73
CA ALA A 72 4.55 -6.79 6.71
C ALA A 72 5.35 -8.08 6.46
N PRO A 73 5.48 -8.60 5.22
CA PRO A 73 6.37 -9.73 4.94
C PRO A 73 7.84 -9.46 5.28
N ALA A 74 8.36 -8.26 4.97
CA ALA A 74 9.74 -7.91 5.29
C ALA A 74 9.97 -7.84 6.81
N ILE A 75 9.07 -7.20 7.57
CA ILE A 75 9.13 -7.16 9.04
C ILE A 75 9.11 -8.57 9.61
N ARG A 76 8.21 -9.42 9.09
CA ARG A 76 8.12 -10.82 9.52
C ARG A 76 9.41 -11.58 9.25
N LEU A 77 9.98 -11.43 8.06
CA LEU A 77 11.25 -12.07 7.70
C LEU A 77 12.39 -11.62 8.64
N VAL A 78 12.48 -10.33 8.96
CA VAL A 78 13.51 -9.83 9.87
C VAL A 78 13.31 -10.37 11.29
N ARG A 79 12.07 -10.44 11.77
CA ARG A 79 11.76 -10.89 13.14
C ARG A 79 11.85 -12.40 13.35
N GLU A 80 11.45 -13.18 12.35
CA GLU A 80 11.30 -14.63 12.46
C GLU A 80 12.40 -15.40 11.70
N GLY A 81 13.07 -14.75 10.75
CA GLY A 81 14.06 -15.38 9.88
C GLY A 81 15.47 -15.47 10.45
N PHE A 82 15.76 -14.75 11.55
CA PHE A 82 17.08 -14.72 12.18
C PHE A 82 16.97 -15.07 13.66
N GLU A 83 17.81 -16.01 14.11
CA GLU A 83 17.96 -16.30 15.54
C GLU A 83 18.76 -15.21 16.27
N ASP A 84 19.74 -14.62 15.57
CA ASP A 84 20.58 -13.53 16.07
C ASP A 84 19.97 -12.17 15.68
N PRO A 85 19.62 -11.30 16.65
CA PRO A 85 19.05 -9.99 16.36
C PRO A 85 20.01 -9.01 15.64
N GLU A 86 21.33 -9.24 15.67
CA GLU A 86 22.30 -8.39 14.96
C GLU A 86 22.50 -8.80 13.50
N ALA A 87 22.11 -10.03 13.12
CA ALA A 87 22.33 -10.57 11.79
C ALA A 87 21.69 -9.74 10.64
N PRO A 88 20.49 -9.13 10.79
CA PRO A 88 19.95 -8.22 9.77
C PRO A 88 20.88 -7.04 9.47
N THR A 89 21.49 -6.43 10.48
CA THR A 89 22.44 -5.31 10.33
C THR A 89 23.70 -5.75 9.60
N ASP A 90 24.20 -6.95 9.89
CA ASP A 90 25.35 -7.54 9.19
C ASP A 90 25.05 -7.86 7.72
N VAL A 91 23.82 -8.26 7.40
CA VAL A 91 23.37 -8.42 6.00
C VAL A 91 23.42 -7.07 5.28
N LEU A 92 22.89 -6.00 5.88
CA LEU A 92 22.91 -4.66 5.28
C LEU A 92 24.34 -4.15 5.06
N SER A 93 25.20 -4.27 6.07
CA SER A 93 26.60 -3.84 5.99
C SER A 93 27.37 -4.55 4.88
N ARG A 94 27.14 -5.85 4.67
CA ARG A 94 27.75 -6.62 3.57
C ARG A 94 27.19 -6.26 2.20
N ALA A 95 25.92 -5.87 2.14
CA ALA A 95 25.28 -5.38 0.92
C ALA A 95 25.70 -3.93 0.56
N GLY A 96 26.41 -3.25 1.45
CA GLY A 96 26.82 -1.85 1.26
C GLY A 96 25.68 -0.85 1.47
N MET A 97 24.68 -1.21 2.28
CA MET A 97 23.57 -0.35 2.70
C MET A 97 23.79 0.24 4.08
#